data_AF-A0A3G6MEB2-F1
#
_entry.id   AF-A0A3G6MEB2-F1
#
_cell.length_a   1.000
_cell.length_b   1.000
_cell.length_c   1.000
_cell.angle_alpha   90.00
_cell.angle_beta   90.00
_cell.angle_gamma   90.00
#
_symmetry.space_group_name_H-M   'P 1'
#
loop_
_entity.id
_entity.type
_entity.pdbx_description
1 polymer ?
#
loop_
_entity_poly.entity_id
_entity_poly.type
_entity_poly.pdbx_seq_one_letter_code
_entity_poly.pdbx_strand_id
1 'polypeptide(L)'
;MVPKIKGYTADYIKHMAKSIKKAEGITHTDALERASINCGFHSWKSFQNELKKVVAIKKQETVKSLNKDPYRNLIVAAINELLQQKKINFIVDNEQRGKAGNMDGHFLTKLFGQNCAILWREISYQEIMITVWWKYDHLKNPEANGAERFYDTPSADKRHYKKFVGAVVYGWLERLTEHYLMGKDGENIGKFYVRTGEKAELENLPFMPPKGFQAEGKFYR
;
A
#
# COMPACT_ATOMS: atom_id res chain seq x y z
N MET A 1 -12.88 19.34 -0.50
CA MET A 1 -13.98 19.69 -1.45
C MET A 1 -15.14 18.72 -1.23
N VAL A 2 -16.35 19.21 -0.93
CA VAL A 2 -17.52 18.35 -0.64
C VAL A 2 -17.96 17.63 -1.93
N PRO A 3 -18.20 16.30 -1.91
CA PRO A 3 -18.65 15.57 -3.10
C PRO A 3 -20.01 16.08 -3.59
N LYS A 4 -20.15 16.26 -4.91
CA LYS A 4 -21.38 16.67 -5.59
C LYS A 4 -21.84 15.57 -6.54
N ILE A 5 -23.14 15.34 -6.60
CA ILE A 5 -23.79 14.46 -7.60
C ILE A 5 -24.81 15.31 -8.34
N LYS A 6 -24.76 15.33 -9.67
CA LYS A 6 -25.60 16.23 -10.51
C LYS A 6 -25.55 17.71 -10.08
N GLY A 7 -24.41 18.15 -9.53
CA GLY A 7 -24.22 19.52 -9.03
C GLY A 7 -24.62 19.74 -7.57
N TYR A 8 -25.32 18.80 -6.93
CA TYR A 8 -25.85 18.96 -5.56
C TYR A 8 -25.02 18.23 -4.50
N THR A 9 -24.90 18.82 -3.31
CA THR A 9 -24.30 18.19 -2.13
C THR A 9 -25.37 17.57 -1.23
N ALA A 10 -24.97 16.66 -0.34
CA ALA A 10 -25.88 16.10 0.65
C ALA A 10 -26.49 17.19 1.55
N ASP A 11 -25.70 18.21 1.91
CA ASP A 11 -26.17 19.30 2.76
C ASP A 11 -27.18 20.18 2.04
N TYR A 12 -26.98 20.44 0.74
CA TYR A 12 -27.96 21.17 -0.07
C TYR A 12 -29.33 20.48 -0.05
N ILE A 13 -29.37 19.17 -0.29
CA ILE A 13 -30.62 18.38 -0.28
C ILE A 13 -31.25 18.38 1.12
N LYS A 14 -30.45 18.25 2.18
CA LYS A 14 -30.94 18.32 3.57
C LYS A 14 -31.51 19.70 3.91
N HIS A 15 -30.89 20.78 3.45
CA HIS A 15 -31.40 22.14 3.63
C HIS A 15 -32.72 22.33 2.90
N MET A 16 -32.83 21.86 1.67
CA MET A 16 -34.09 21.87 0.91
C MET A 16 -35.19 21.07 1.62
N ALA A 17 -34.87 19.88 2.14
CA ALA A 17 -35.81 19.07 2.91
C ALA A 17 -36.30 19.77 4.19
N LYS A 18 -35.48 20.58 4.85
CA LYS A 18 -35.93 21.39 6.01
C LYS A 18 -36.97 22.43 5.58
N SER A 19 -36.77 23.09 4.44
CA SER A 19 -37.73 24.06 3.90
C SER A 19 -39.05 23.39 3.50
N ILE A 20 -38.98 22.26 2.79
CA ILE A 20 -40.17 21.47 2.39
C ILE A 20 -40.94 20.99 3.61
N LYS A 21 -40.25 20.43 4.61
CA LYS A 21 -40.86 19.99 5.88
C LYS A 21 -41.67 21.11 6.53
N LYS A 22 -41.10 22.32 6.60
CA LYS A 22 -41.76 23.48 7.23
C LYS A 22 -42.95 23.97 6.40
N ALA A 23 -42.84 23.99 5.07
CA ALA A 23 -43.88 24.49 4.18
C ALA A 23 -45.08 23.54 4.07
N GLU A 24 -44.83 22.23 4.03
CA GLU A 24 -45.84 21.22 3.73
C GLU A 24 -46.33 20.44 4.96
N GLY A 25 -45.72 20.66 6.12
CA GLY A 25 -46.11 20.00 7.38
C GLY A 25 -45.86 18.49 7.40
N ILE A 26 -45.01 17.97 6.50
CA ILE A 26 -44.73 16.54 6.36
C ILE A 26 -43.59 16.06 7.28
N THR A 27 -43.35 14.74 7.30
CA THR A 27 -42.22 14.18 8.05
C THR A 27 -40.88 14.57 7.39
N HIS A 28 -39.79 14.53 8.16
CA HIS A 28 -38.47 14.85 7.60
C HIS A 28 -38.03 13.83 6.55
N THR A 29 -38.41 12.57 6.70
CA THR A 29 -38.09 11.48 5.76
C THR A 29 -38.78 11.71 4.42
N ASP A 30 -40.07 12.05 4.43
CA ASP A 30 -40.82 12.36 3.21
C ASP A 30 -40.28 13.63 2.52
N ALA A 31 -39.88 14.62 3.32
CA ALA A 31 -39.26 15.84 2.81
C ALA A 31 -37.89 15.58 2.16
N LEU A 32 -37.10 14.63 2.69
CA LEU A 32 -35.85 14.19 2.06
C LEU A 32 -36.10 13.49 0.74
N GLU A 33 -37.18 12.72 0.63
CA GLU A 33 -37.54 12.09 -0.64
C GLU A 33 -37.94 13.10 -1.70
N ARG A 34 -38.84 14.03 -1.36
CA ARG A 34 -39.23 15.13 -2.27
C ARG A 34 -38.05 15.99 -2.68
N ALA A 35 -37.19 16.37 -1.73
CA ALA A 35 -35.98 17.14 -2.04
C ALA A 35 -35.04 16.39 -3.00
N SER A 36 -34.91 15.07 -2.84
CA SER A 36 -34.07 14.23 -3.71
C SER A 36 -34.65 14.12 -5.12
N ILE A 37 -35.97 13.94 -5.24
CA ILE A 37 -36.69 13.92 -6.53
C ILE A 37 -36.55 15.27 -7.25
N ASN A 38 -36.70 16.39 -6.53
CA ASN A 38 -36.50 17.73 -7.08
C ASN A 38 -35.07 17.96 -7.60
N CYS A 39 -34.08 17.27 -7.03
CA CYS A 39 -32.69 17.30 -7.48
C CYS A 39 -32.38 16.25 -8.56
N GLY A 40 -33.40 15.57 -9.10
CA GLY A 40 -33.28 14.60 -10.19
C GLY A 40 -32.85 13.20 -9.75
N PHE A 41 -33.07 12.81 -8.50
CA PHE A 41 -32.81 11.45 -7.99
C PHE A 41 -34.12 10.65 -7.84
N HIS A 42 -34.06 9.33 -7.94
CA HIS A 42 -35.25 8.49 -7.71
C HIS A 42 -35.69 8.45 -6.25
N SER A 43 -34.74 8.62 -5.33
CA SER A 43 -34.96 8.70 -3.90
C SER A 43 -33.73 9.24 -3.16
N TRP A 44 -33.89 9.59 -1.88
CA TRP A 44 -32.81 9.91 -0.96
C TRP A 44 -31.84 8.75 -0.84
N LYS A 45 -32.35 7.51 -0.79
CA LYS A 45 -31.52 6.31 -0.79
C LYS A 45 -30.72 6.16 -2.09
N SER A 46 -31.31 6.48 -3.25
CA SER A 46 -30.60 6.52 -4.54
C SER A 46 -29.44 7.50 -4.51
N PHE A 47 -29.71 8.74 -4.05
CA PHE A 47 -28.67 9.76 -3.89
C PHE A 47 -27.55 9.28 -2.96
N GLN A 48 -27.88 8.71 -1.79
CA GLN A 48 -26.88 8.19 -0.86
C GLN A 48 -26.01 7.09 -1.47
N ASN A 49 -26.60 6.19 -2.27
CA ASN A 49 -25.85 5.14 -2.94
C ASN A 49 -24.91 5.69 -4.01
N GLU A 50 -25.35 6.66 -4.81
CA GLU A 50 -24.50 7.35 -5.79
C GLU A 50 -23.37 8.12 -5.11
N LEU A 51 -23.67 8.81 -4.00
CA LEU A 51 -22.68 9.53 -3.20
C LEU A 51 -21.61 8.58 -2.66
N LYS A 52 -22.00 7.42 -2.11
CA LYS A 52 -21.07 6.39 -1.64
C LYS A 52 -20.15 5.90 -2.77
N LYS A 53 -20.69 5.68 -3.97
CA LYS A 53 -19.90 5.29 -5.15
C LYS A 53 -18.86 6.35 -5.50
N VAL A 54 -19.25 7.62 -5.61
CA VAL A 54 -18.31 8.71 -5.95
C VAL A 54 -17.25 8.91 -4.87
N VAL A 55 -17.61 8.81 -3.60
CA VAL A 55 -16.63 8.87 -2.50
C VAL A 55 -15.65 7.71 -2.58
N ALA A 56 -16.11 6.49 -2.88
CA ALA A 56 -15.25 5.33 -3.05
C ALA A 56 -14.28 5.50 -4.24
N ILE A 57 -14.77 5.99 -5.38
CA ILE A 57 -13.95 6.26 -6.58
C ILE A 57 -12.89 7.31 -6.27
N LYS A 58 -13.26 8.46 -5.69
CA LYS A 58 -12.30 9.51 -5.31
C LYS A 58 -11.26 9.01 -4.33
N LYS A 59 -11.66 8.18 -3.37
CA LYS A 59 -10.73 7.54 -2.43
C LYS A 59 -9.75 6.63 -3.16
N GLN A 60 -10.21 5.83 -4.11
CA GLN A 60 -9.35 4.98 -4.95
C GLN A 60 -8.41 5.79 -5.85
N GLU A 61 -8.87 6.87 -6.48
CA GLU A 61 -8.04 7.77 -7.28
C GLU A 61 -6.95 8.45 -6.44
N THR A 62 -7.33 8.92 -5.24
CA THR A 62 -6.36 9.51 -4.30
C THR A 62 -5.32 8.47 -3.89
N VAL A 63 -5.76 7.26 -3.57
CA VAL A 63 -4.89 6.12 -3.25
C VAL A 63 -3.95 5.77 -4.41
N LYS A 64 -4.44 5.75 -5.66
CA LYS A 64 -3.59 5.55 -6.86
C LYS A 64 -2.60 6.69 -7.05
N SER A 65 -3.00 7.94 -6.81
CA SER A 65 -2.10 9.10 -6.92
C SER A 65 -1.00 9.11 -5.86
N LEU A 66 -1.24 8.50 -4.69
CA LEU A 66 -0.25 8.31 -3.63
C LEU A 66 0.65 7.10 -3.89
N ASN A 67 0.14 6.07 -4.57
CA ASN A 67 0.90 4.90 -4.99
C ASN A 67 1.65 5.17 -6.32
N LYS A 68 2.55 6.16 -6.31
CA LYS A 68 3.33 6.55 -7.50
C LYS A 68 4.28 5.46 -7.99
N ASP A 69 4.81 4.65 -7.06
CA ASP A 69 5.59 3.46 -7.37
C ASP A 69 4.97 2.23 -6.67
N PRO A 70 4.35 1.30 -7.43
CA PRO A 70 3.74 0.10 -6.87
C PRO A 70 4.75 -0.81 -6.15
N TYR A 71 6.03 -0.78 -6.54
CA TYR A 71 7.08 -1.58 -5.90
C TYR A 71 7.50 -0.97 -4.56
N ARG A 72 7.57 0.36 -4.49
CA ARG A 72 7.77 1.09 -3.23
C ARG A 72 6.66 0.78 -2.24
N ASN A 73 5.40 0.82 -2.69
CA ASN A 73 4.24 0.48 -1.85
C ASN A 73 4.33 -0.95 -1.30
N LEU A 74 4.78 -1.90 -2.11
CA LEU A 74 5.02 -3.28 -1.67
C LEU A 74 6.12 -3.37 -0.60
N ILE A 75 7.23 -2.64 -0.76
CA ILE A 75 8.32 -2.60 0.24
C ILE A 75 7.84 -1.91 1.53
N VAL A 76 7.07 -0.82 1.43
CA VAL A 76 6.46 -0.16 2.59
C VAL A 76 5.54 -1.12 3.36
N ALA A 77 4.73 -1.90 2.65
CA ALA A 77 3.90 -2.94 3.26
C ALA A 77 4.75 -3.98 4.02
N ALA A 78 5.88 -4.39 3.42
CA ALA A 78 6.79 -5.33 4.05
C ALA A 78 7.47 -4.75 5.31
N ILE A 79 7.97 -3.51 5.25
CA ILE A 79 8.58 -2.83 6.41
C ILE A 79 7.56 -2.68 7.54
N ASN A 80 6.34 -2.25 7.23
CA ASN A 80 5.24 -2.16 8.20
C ASN A 80 4.99 -3.49 8.90
N GLU A 81 4.98 -4.60 8.16
CA GLU A 81 4.78 -5.93 8.70
C GLU A 81 5.97 -6.35 9.59
N LEU A 82 7.21 -6.11 9.15
CA LEU A 82 8.40 -6.42 9.95
C LEU A 82 8.44 -5.64 11.28
N LEU A 83 8.06 -4.35 11.26
CA LEU A 83 7.97 -3.52 12.47
C LEU A 83 6.85 -4.01 13.40
N GLN A 84 5.67 -4.32 12.84
CA GLN A 84 4.54 -4.83 13.61
C GLN A 84 4.86 -6.16 14.30
N GLN A 85 5.58 -7.05 13.61
CA GLN A 85 6.04 -8.34 14.14
C GLN A 85 7.33 -8.23 14.98
N LYS A 86 7.83 -7.01 15.20
CA LYS A 86 9.08 -6.72 15.93
C LYS A 86 10.30 -7.50 15.40
N LYS A 87 10.32 -7.78 14.09
CA LYS A 87 11.45 -8.42 13.39
C LYS A 87 12.57 -7.43 13.13
N ILE A 88 12.22 -6.17 12.90
CA ILE A 88 13.14 -5.04 12.81
C ILE A 88 12.72 -3.92 13.77
N ASN A 89 13.64 -3.01 14.04
CA ASN A 89 13.39 -1.80 14.82
C ASN A 89 14.34 -0.67 14.36
N PHE A 90 14.08 0.55 14.81
CA PHE A 90 14.92 1.72 14.52
C PHE A 90 15.91 2.04 15.65
N ILE A 91 16.13 1.12 16.59
CA ILE A 91 17.09 1.32 17.68
C ILE A 91 18.46 0.97 17.11
N VAL A 92 19.31 1.99 16.93
CA VAL A 92 20.66 1.86 16.37
C VAL A 92 21.68 2.05 17.49
N ASP A 93 22.70 1.19 17.52
CA ASP A 93 23.89 1.38 18.34
C ASP A 93 24.83 2.38 17.64
N ASN A 94 24.83 3.62 18.14
CA ASN A 94 25.64 4.70 17.58
C ASN A 94 27.15 4.47 17.71
N GLU A 95 27.59 3.57 18.59
CA GLU A 95 29.01 3.21 18.76
C GLU A 95 29.53 2.30 17.62
N GLN A 96 28.62 1.69 16.85
CA GLN A 96 28.95 0.80 15.72
C GLN A 96 28.77 1.45 14.35
N ARG A 97 28.68 2.78 14.30
CA ARG A 97 28.48 3.52 13.05
C ARG A 97 29.53 3.14 11.99
N GLY A 98 29.06 2.65 10.85
CA GLY A 98 29.92 2.23 9.72
C GLY A 98 30.27 0.74 9.69
N LYS A 99 29.87 -0.05 10.68
CA LYS A 99 29.89 -1.52 10.63
C LYS A 99 28.50 -2.03 10.28
N ALA A 100 28.42 -3.04 9.41
CA ALA A 100 27.23 -3.87 9.31
C ALA A 100 27.15 -4.71 10.59
N GLY A 101 26.07 -4.57 11.35
CA GLY A 101 25.73 -5.46 12.45
C GLY A 101 25.31 -6.86 11.97
N ASN A 102 24.64 -7.60 12.86
CA ASN A 102 24.27 -9.00 12.62
C ASN A 102 22.74 -9.18 12.47
N MET A 103 22.06 -8.18 11.92
CA MET A 103 20.60 -8.12 11.87
C MET A 103 20.02 -8.66 10.55
N ASP A 104 20.50 -9.81 10.10
CA ASP A 104 19.98 -10.48 8.90
C ASP A 104 18.81 -11.39 9.24
N GLY A 105 17.85 -11.51 8.32
CA GLY A 105 16.78 -12.47 8.49
C GLY A 105 15.79 -12.53 7.35
N HIS A 106 14.84 -13.45 7.51
CA HIS A 106 13.71 -13.60 6.61
C HIS A 106 12.43 -13.90 7.40
N PHE A 107 11.30 -13.65 6.75
CA PHE A 107 9.98 -13.85 7.32
C PHE A 107 8.98 -14.19 6.21
N LEU A 108 8.37 -15.38 6.31
CA LEU A 108 7.28 -15.79 5.43
C LEU A 108 5.95 -15.28 5.99
N THR A 109 5.21 -14.54 5.19
CA THR A 109 3.94 -13.93 5.60
C THR A 109 3.02 -13.69 4.40
N LYS A 110 1.89 -13.03 4.62
CA LYS A 110 0.99 -12.57 3.56
C LYS A 110 0.95 -11.05 3.50
N LEU A 111 1.25 -10.49 2.33
CA LEU A 111 1.02 -9.08 2.02
C LEU A 111 -0.07 -9.00 0.96
N PHE A 112 -1.08 -8.16 1.19
CA PHE A 112 -2.23 -8.01 0.29
C PHE A 112 -2.92 -9.35 -0.05
N GLY A 113 -2.97 -10.27 0.92
CA GLY A 113 -3.55 -11.61 0.75
C GLY A 113 -2.67 -12.60 -0.01
N GLN A 114 -1.51 -12.20 -0.53
CA GLN A 114 -0.59 -13.04 -1.27
C GLN A 114 0.56 -13.52 -0.40
N ASN A 115 0.97 -14.77 -0.57
CA ASN A 115 2.15 -15.32 0.10
C ASN A 115 3.40 -14.53 -0.31
N CYS A 116 4.24 -14.20 0.66
CA CYS A 116 5.46 -13.43 0.47
C CYS A 116 6.60 -14.01 1.30
N ALA A 117 7.81 -13.95 0.76
CA ALA A 117 9.02 -13.97 1.57
C ALA A 117 9.54 -12.54 1.70
N ILE A 118 9.69 -12.05 2.92
CA ILE A 118 10.32 -10.77 3.22
C ILE A 118 11.69 -11.07 3.79
N LEU A 119 12.71 -10.44 3.25
CA LEU A 119 14.09 -10.57 3.70
C LEU A 119 14.63 -9.20 4.06
N TRP A 120 15.51 -9.19 5.05
CA TRP A 120 16.24 -7.99 5.42
C TRP A 120 17.68 -8.34 5.72
N ARG A 121 18.57 -7.47 5.27
CA ARG A 121 19.99 -7.58 5.55
C ARG A 121 20.52 -6.25 6.00
N GLU A 122 21.28 -6.29 7.08
CA GLU A 122 22.01 -5.11 7.51
C GLU A 122 23.16 -4.88 6.52
N ILE A 123 23.24 -3.67 6.00
CA ILE A 123 24.37 -3.24 5.19
C ILE A 123 25.12 -2.14 5.94
N SER A 124 26.25 -1.70 5.38
CA SER A 124 27.07 -0.66 6.01
C SER A 124 26.25 0.58 6.41
N TYR A 125 26.73 1.31 7.40
CA TYR A 125 26.12 2.55 7.88
C TYR A 125 24.71 2.40 8.49
N GLN A 126 24.39 1.24 9.07
CA GLN A 126 23.13 1.01 9.80
C GLN A 126 21.89 1.08 8.89
N GLU A 127 22.10 0.92 7.59
CA GLU A 127 21.04 0.76 6.61
C GLU A 127 20.61 -0.70 6.55
N ILE A 128 19.34 -0.93 6.24
CA ILE A 128 18.83 -2.27 5.98
C ILE A 128 18.37 -2.35 4.53
N MET A 129 18.90 -3.31 3.78
CA MET A 129 18.31 -3.70 2.51
C MET A 129 17.11 -4.61 2.77
N ILE A 130 15.92 -4.17 2.36
CA ILE A 130 14.67 -4.95 2.43
C ILE A 130 14.41 -5.52 1.05
N THR A 131 14.19 -6.84 0.97
CA THR A 131 13.81 -7.54 -0.25
C THR A 131 12.47 -8.25 -0.07
N VAL A 132 11.58 -8.15 -1.06
CA VAL A 132 10.26 -8.76 -1.04
C VAL A 132 10.10 -9.67 -2.25
N TRP A 133 9.82 -10.95 -1.98
CA TRP A 133 9.38 -11.92 -2.97
C TRP A 133 7.87 -12.03 -2.89
N TRP A 134 7.16 -11.35 -3.80
CA TRP A 134 5.70 -11.27 -3.79
C TRP A 134 5.07 -12.38 -4.63
N LYS A 135 3.92 -12.91 -4.18
CA LYS A 135 3.29 -14.13 -4.72
C LYS A 135 4.26 -15.32 -4.75
N TYR A 136 4.97 -15.49 -3.65
CA TYR A 136 5.92 -16.56 -3.47
C TYR A 136 5.19 -17.88 -3.17
N ASP A 137 5.46 -18.92 -3.96
CA ASP A 137 4.93 -20.26 -3.80
C ASP A 137 6.06 -21.23 -3.51
N HIS A 138 6.28 -21.50 -2.22
CA HIS A 138 7.37 -22.37 -1.75
C HIS A 138 7.31 -23.77 -2.36
N LEU A 139 6.12 -24.33 -2.57
CA LEU A 139 5.98 -25.69 -3.13
C LEU A 139 6.41 -25.80 -4.59
N LYS A 140 6.43 -24.67 -5.32
CA LYS A 140 6.86 -24.60 -6.72
C LYS A 140 8.29 -24.11 -6.88
N ASN A 141 8.98 -23.77 -5.79
CA ASN A 141 10.38 -23.45 -5.83
C ASN A 141 11.18 -24.76 -6.05
N PRO A 142 11.95 -24.89 -7.16
CA PRO A 142 12.74 -26.09 -7.43
C PRO A 142 13.67 -26.52 -6.29
N GLU A 143 14.13 -25.56 -5.47
CA GLU A 143 15.05 -25.81 -4.34
C GLU A 143 14.35 -26.00 -2.99
N ALA A 144 13.01 -26.03 -2.94
CA ALA A 144 12.25 -26.10 -1.68
C ALA A 144 12.58 -27.33 -0.83
N ASN A 145 12.89 -28.46 -1.49
CA ASN A 145 13.18 -29.73 -0.82
C ASN A 145 14.65 -29.86 -0.34
N GLY A 146 15.52 -28.89 -0.67
CA GLY A 146 16.98 -29.01 -0.53
C GLY A 146 17.64 -28.08 0.49
N ALA A 147 16.86 -27.36 1.31
CA ALA A 147 17.28 -26.20 2.11
C ALA A 147 17.33 -24.89 1.30
N GLU A 148 16.15 -24.40 0.91
CA GLU A 148 16.02 -23.06 0.35
C GLU A 148 16.77 -22.03 1.21
N ARG A 149 17.69 -21.32 0.57
CA ARG A 149 18.41 -20.21 1.20
C ARG A 149 17.76 -18.90 0.81
N PHE A 150 17.25 -18.20 1.80
CA PHE A 150 16.67 -16.88 1.64
C PHE A 150 17.79 -15.83 1.50
N TYR A 151 18.20 -15.59 0.25
CA TYR A 151 19.08 -14.48 -0.17
C TYR A 151 18.28 -13.36 -0.86
N ASP A 152 18.92 -12.34 -1.44
CA ASP A 152 18.17 -11.25 -2.12
C ASP A 152 17.30 -11.77 -3.28
N THR A 153 17.71 -12.87 -3.89
CA THR A 153 17.01 -13.49 -5.00
C THR A 153 16.81 -14.98 -4.77
N PRO A 154 15.70 -15.57 -5.24
CA PRO A 154 15.49 -17.00 -5.12
C PRO A 154 16.65 -17.79 -5.72
N SER A 155 17.04 -18.87 -5.04
CA SER A 155 18.14 -19.76 -5.48
C SER A 155 17.77 -20.65 -6.66
N ALA A 156 17.13 -20.10 -7.69
CA ALA A 156 16.80 -20.79 -8.93
C ALA A 156 17.24 -19.96 -10.14
N ASP A 157 17.35 -20.59 -11.31
CA ASP A 157 17.50 -19.83 -12.56
C ASP A 157 16.30 -18.90 -12.76
N LYS A 158 16.56 -17.63 -13.12
CA LYS A 158 15.53 -16.61 -13.36
C LYS A 158 14.45 -17.04 -14.37
N ARG A 159 14.78 -17.93 -15.32
CA ARG A 159 13.80 -18.51 -16.28
C ARG A 159 12.68 -19.29 -15.57
N HIS A 160 12.95 -19.82 -14.37
CA HIS A 160 12.00 -20.56 -13.56
C HIS A 160 11.20 -19.69 -12.59
N TYR A 161 11.60 -18.44 -12.35
CA TYR A 161 10.93 -17.58 -11.37
C TYR A 161 9.43 -17.43 -11.65
N LYS A 162 9.03 -17.32 -12.92
CA LYS A 162 7.60 -17.23 -13.30
C LYS A 162 6.72 -18.37 -12.77
N LYS A 163 7.31 -19.51 -12.41
CA LYS A 163 6.59 -20.68 -11.87
C LYS A 163 6.21 -20.49 -10.40
N PHE A 164 6.94 -19.65 -9.64
CA PHE A 164 6.84 -19.63 -8.18
C PHE A 164 6.98 -18.25 -7.52
N VAL A 165 7.32 -17.17 -8.25
CA VAL A 165 7.37 -15.82 -7.70
C VAL A 165 6.83 -14.79 -8.70
N GLY A 166 6.03 -13.84 -8.20
CA GLY A 166 5.41 -12.76 -8.99
C GLY A 166 6.39 -11.63 -9.23
N ALA A 167 6.96 -11.09 -8.16
CA ALA A 167 7.95 -10.03 -8.21
C ALA A 167 9.02 -10.24 -7.14
N VAL A 168 10.24 -9.81 -7.43
CA VAL A 168 11.40 -9.77 -6.53
C VAL A 168 11.92 -8.34 -6.58
N VAL A 169 11.63 -7.56 -5.55
CA VAL A 169 11.98 -6.14 -5.46
C VAL A 169 12.70 -5.84 -4.16
N TYR A 170 13.51 -4.78 -4.17
CA TYR A 170 14.27 -4.39 -3.00
C TYR A 170 14.43 -2.88 -2.89
N GLY A 171 14.76 -2.43 -1.68
CA GLY A 171 15.08 -1.04 -1.38
C GLY A 171 15.87 -0.95 -0.07
N TRP A 172 16.38 0.25 0.20
CA TRP A 172 17.22 0.52 1.37
C TRP A 172 16.47 1.35 2.38
N LEU A 173 16.42 0.87 3.62
CA LEU A 173 15.82 1.56 4.75
C LEU A 173 16.94 2.20 5.57
N GLU A 174 16.96 3.52 5.58
CA GLU A 174 17.77 4.32 6.50
C GLU A 174 17.20 4.17 7.92
N ARG A 175 18.07 3.98 8.91
CA ARG A 175 17.64 3.81 10.32
C ARG A 175 18.32 4.74 11.33
N LEU A 176 19.34 5.50 10.95
CA LEU A 176 20.12 6.28 11.91
C LEU A 176 19.43 7.59 12.27
N THR A 177 18.73 8.20 11.32
CA THR A 177 18.30 9.60 11.40
C THR A 177 16.80 9.76 11.29
N GLU A 178 16.30 10.02 10.10
CA GLU A 178 14.89 10.37 9.85
C GLU A 178 14.05 9.13 9.55
N HIS A 179 14.67 7.96 9.46
CA HIS A 179 14.05 6.66 9.20
C HIS A 179 13.23 6.68 7.93
N TYR A 180 13.83 6.30 6.80
CA TYR A 180 13.13 6.39 5.52
C TYR A 180 13.56 5.32 4.54
N LEU A 181 12.62 4.95 3.67
CA LEU A 181 12.93 4.15 2.49
C LEU A 181 13.59 5.06 1.46
N MET A 182 14.86 4.81 1.18
CA MET A 182 15.69 5.66 0.33
C MET A 182 15.14 5.77 -1.11
N GLY A 183 15.51 6.89 -1.74
CA GLY A 183 15.00 7.25 -3.05
C GLY A 183 13.64 7.94 -2.98
N LYS A 184 13.17 8.38 -4.14
CA LYS A 184 11.98 9.19 -4.30
C LYS A 184 11.19 8.71 -5.50
N ASP A 185 9.87 8.73 -5.42
CA ASP A 185 8.98 8.26 -6.47
C ASP A 185 9.39 6.83 -6.91
N GLY A 186 9.73 6.62 -8.19
CA GLY A 186 10.19 5.34 -8.73
C GLY A 186 11.71 5.10 -8.71
N GLU A 187 12.48 6.04 -8.18
CA GLU A 187 13.93 5.96 -8.16
C GLU A 187 14.44 5.13 -6.98
N ASN A 188 15.57 4.44 -7.20
CA ASN A 188 16.28 3.64 -6.20
C ASN A 188 15.44 2.54 -5.53
N ILE A 189 14.35 2.12 -6.17
CA ILE A 189 13.69 0.84 -5.91
C ILE A 189 14.16 -0.17 -6.95
N GLY A 190 14.93 -1.14 -6.48
CA GLY A 190 15.51 -2.16 -7.32
C GLY A 190 14.54 -3.30 -7.63
N LYS A 191 14.69 -3.89 -8.82
CA LYS A 191 13.83 -4.96 -9.34
C LYS A 191 14.72 -6.06 -9.88
N PHE A 192 14.89 -7.13 -9.11
CA PHE A 192 15.61 -8.31 -9.59
C PHE A 192 14.79 -9.08 -10.62
N TYR A 193 13.46 -9.07 -10.47
CA TYR A 193 12.52 -9.75 -11.35
C TYR A 193 11.09 -9.24 -11.17
N VAL A 194 10.33 -9.12 -12.27
CA VAL A 194 8.88 -8.91 -12.25
C VAL A 194 8.28 -9.74 -13.38
N ARG A 195 7.36 -10.65 -13.05
CA ARG A 195 6.64 -11.47 -14.03
C ARG A 195 5.71 -10.57 -14.84
N THR A 196 5.56 -10.88 -16.14
CA THR A 196 4.62 -10.19 -17.03
C THR A 196 3.22 -10.12 -16.41
N GLY A 197 2.60 -8.94 -16.42
CA GLY A 197 1.27 -8.69 -15.86
C GLY A 197 1.27 -8.25 -14.40
N GLU A 198 2.25 -8.66 -13.58
CA GLU A 198 2.24 -8.39 -12.14
C GLU A 198 2.37 -6.89 -11.82
N LYS A 199 3.04 -6.10 -12.67
CA LYS A 199 3.11 -4.65 -12.50
C LYS A 199 1.71 -4.01 -12.43
N ALA A 200 0.82 -4.37 -13.36
CA ALA A 200 -0.53 -3.81 -13.40
C ALA A 200 -1.35 -4.23 -12.16
N GLU A 201 -1.08 -5.41 -11.62
CA GLU A 201 -1.73 -5.88 -10.40
C GLU A 201 -1.22 -5.12 -9.17
N LEU A 202 0.10 -4.90 -9.06
CA LEU A 202 0.72 -4.11 -8.00
C LEU A 202 0.24 -2.65 -8.02
N GLU A 203 0.00 -2.06 -9.20
CA GLU A 203 -0.58 -0.71 -9.36
C GLU A 203 -2.03 -0.61 -8.84
N ASN A 204 -2.75 -1.73 -8.78
CA ASN A 204 -4.11 -1.79 -8.28
C ASN A 204 -4.20 -2.18 -6.80
N LEU A 205 -3.08 -2.50 -6.16
CA LEU A 205 -3.04 -2.75 -4.72
C LEU A 205 -3.39 -1.49 -3.92
N PRO A 206 -4.00 -1.64 -2.73
CA PRO A 206 -4.24 -0.51 -1.86
C PRO A 206 -2.91 0.13 -1.43
N PHE A 207 -2.92 1.45 -1.34
CA PHE A 207 -1.79 2.22 -0.79
C PHE A 207 -1.61 1.91 0.68
N MET A 208 -0.37 1.65 1.08
CA MET A 208 0.06 1.39 2.43
C MET A 208 0.84 2.61 2.94
N PRO A 209 0.31 3.37 3.92
CA PRO A 209 1.08 4.44 4.52
C PRO A 209 2.24 3.85 5.34
N PRO A 210 3.43 4.46 5.35
CA PRO A 210 4.53 4.02 6.18
C PRO A 210 4.20 4.26 7.67
N LYS A 211 4.58 3.33 8.54
CA LYS A 211 4.30 3.37 9.99
C LYS A 211 5.59 3.63 10.78
N GLY A 212 5.80 4.87 11.19
CA GLY A 212 6.98 5.25 12.00
C GLY A 212 8.26 5.48 11.19
N PHE A 213 8.14 5.63 9.87
CA PHE A 213 9.22 5.99 8.95
C PHE A 213 8.64 6.78 7.77
N GLN A 214 9.48 7.38 6.93
CA GLN A 214 9.05 8.06 5.71
C GLN A 214 9.15 7.12 4.50
N ALA A 215 8.19 7.20 3.59
CA ALA A 215 8.17 6.32 2.40
C ALA A 215 9.23 6.70 1.35
N GLU A 216 9.86 7.87 1.48
CA GLU A 216 10.86 8.41 0.57
C GLU A 216 11.91 9.18 1.37
N GLY A 217 13.11 9.29 0.82
CA GLY A 217 14.18 10.08 1.42
C GLY A 217 15.44 10.09 0.57
N LYS A 218 16.50 10.71 1.09
CA LYS A 218 17.74 10.90 0.36
C LYS A 218 18.37 9.55 0.01
N PHE A 219 18.84 9.40 -1.23
CA PHE A 219 19.69 8.27 -1.59
C PHE A 219 21.15 8.73 -1.50
N TYR A 220 21.96 8.02 -0.73
CA TYR A 220 23.40 8.25 -0.66
C TYR A 220 24.09 7.33 -1.68
N ARG A 221 24.95 7.91 -2.52
CA ARG A 221 25.76 7.18 -3.52
C ARG A 221 27.15 6.93 -2.99
#